data_AF-A0A120FF24-F1
#
_entry.id   AF-A0A120FF24-F1
#
_cell.length_a   1.000
_cell.length_b   1.000
_cell.length_c   1.000
_cell.angle_alpha   90.00
_cell.angle_beta   90.00
_cell.angle_gamma   90.00
#
_symmetry.space_group_name_H-M   'P 1'
#
loop_
_entity.id
_entity.type
_entity.pdbx_description
1 polymer ?
#
loop_
_entity_poly.entity_id
_entity_poly.type
_entity_poly.pdbx_seq_one_letter_code
_entity_poly.pdbx_strand_id
1 'polypeptide(L)'
;MFWKIIRLAPLSCAAYPLLAPIAMLATLLAWVLSPLIAGISMVTGSNQVLWLRWFYTHDASLDGGIEQAHDGYDPNAKGLKLWWQRVCWVCRNPASSFDAYVLGYPADGSKVIFESGVSYPPVRYWAVIELKSGRRIFGYRHKGIWWGWKHEPIEGLYQIKAKPF
;
A
#
# COMPACT_ATOMS: atom_id res chain seq x y z
N MET A 1 -5.98 14.88 -20.64
CA MET A 1 -6.19 13.75 -19.70
C MET A 1 -6.45 14.23 -18.28
N PHE A 2 -5.48 14.90 -17.64
CA PHE A 2 -5.57 15.36 -16.25
C PHE A 2 -6.82 16.20 -15.91
N TRP A 3 -7.22 17.13 -16.78
CA TRP A 3 -8.46 17.91 -16.61
C TRP A 3 -9.73 17.06 -16.49
N LYS A 4 -9.80 15.93 -17.20
CA LYS A 4 -10.93 15.01 -17.10
C LYS A 4 -10.97 14.34 -15.73
N ILE A 5 -9.80 13.99 -15.18
CA ILE A 5 -9.67 13.44 -13.83
C ILE A 5 -10.13 14.44 -12.78
N ILE A 6 -9.67 15.70 -12.85
CA ILE A 6 -10.10 16.77 -11.93
C ILE A 6 -11.61 16.95 -11.98
N ARG A 7 -12.22 16.97 -13.17
CA ARG A 7 -13.67 17.10 -13.30
C ARG A 7 -14.43 15.91 -12.73
N LEU A 8 -13.91 14.69 -12.92
CA LEU A 8 -14.57 13.48 -12.45
C LEU A 8 -14.41 13.28 -10.95
N ALA A 9 -13.27 13.64 -10.36
CA ALA A 9 -12.95 13.35 -8.95
C ALA A 9 -12.31 14.55 -8.21
N PRO A 10 -12.93 15.74 -8.22
CA PRO A 10 -12.29 16.99 -7.77
C PRO A 10 -11.85 16.95 -6.31
N LEU A 11 -12.68 16.39 -5.43
CA LEU A 11 -12.37 16.25 -4.01
C LEU A 11 -11.17 15.35 -3.75
N SER A 12 -11.04 14.25 -4.50
CA SER A 12 -9.89 13.35 -4.36
C SER A 12 -8.60 14.01 -4.86
N CYS A 13 -8.66 14.76 -5.96
CA CYS A 13 -7.53 15.54 -6.47
C CYS A 13 -7.10 16.64 -5.48
N ALA A 14 -8.06 17.30 -4.82
CA ALA A 14 -7.78 18.34 -3.83
C ALA A 14 -7.24 17.77 -2.50
N ALA A 15 -7.75 16.62 -2.06
CA ALA A 15 -7.30 15.99 -0.83
C ALA A 15 -5.92 15.33 -0.96
N TYR A 16 -5.58 14.80 -2.14
CA TYR A 16 -4.37 14.01 -2.33
C TYR A 16 -3.08 14.73 -1.91
N PRO A 17 -2.82 16.01 -2.26
CA PRO A 17 -1.63 16.73 -1.79
C PRO A 17 -1.51 16.84 -0.26
N LEU A 18 -2.60 16.70 0.50
CA LEU A 18 -2.58 16.69 1.97
C LEU A 18 -2.38 15.27 2.52
N LEU A 19 -2.99 14.26 1.89
CA LEU A 19 -2.89 12.87 2.33
C LEU A 19 -1.58 12.20 1.94
N ALA A 20 -0.98 12.60 0.81
CA ALA A 20 0.27 12.03 0.32
C ALA A 20 1.44 12.26 1.28
N PRO A 21 1.68 13.47 1.84
CA PRO A 21 2.67 13.68 2.88
C PRO A 21 2.43 12.82 4.13
N ILE A 22 1.17 12.60 4.54
CA ILE A 22 0.84 11.76 5.69
C ILE A 22 1.20 10.29 5.41
N ALA A 23 0.85 9.77 4.23
CA ALA A 23 1.24 8.42 3.79
C ALA A 23 2.77 8.26 3.69
N MET A 24 3.47 9.30 3.20
CA MET A 24 4.92 9.33 3.15
C MET A 24 5.56 9.31 4.54
N LEU A 25 5.03 10.08 5.50
CA LEU A 25 5.49 10.07 6.89
C LEU A 25 5.27 8.70 7.54
N ALA A 26 4.11 8.07 7.31
CA ALA A 26 3.84 6.72 7.79
C ALA A 26 4.82 5.69 7.19
N THR A 27 5.14 5.83 5.90
CA THR A 27 6.13 5.01 5.19
C THR A 27 7.53 5.17 5.80
N LEU A 28 7.98 6.41 6.01
CA LEU A 28 9.28 6.69 6.62
C LEU A 28 9.36 6.11 8.03
N LEU A 29 8.29 6.28 8.82
CA LEU A 29 8.21 5.72 10.17
C LEU A 29 8.23 4.19 10.14
N ALA A 30 7.55 3.55 9.19
CA ALA A 30 7.58 2.10 9.01
C ALA A 30 9.00 1.58 8.69
N TRP A 31 9.78 2.28 7.87
CA TRP A 31 11.17 1.91 7.63
C TRP A 31 12.03 2.02 8.89
N VAL A 32 11.91 3.11 9.64
CA VAL A 32 12.63 3.29 10.90
C VAL A 32 12.25 2.23 11.93
N LEU A 33 10.96 1.91 12.04
CA LEU A 33 10.45 0.91 12.99
C LEU A 33 10.65 -0.54 12.53
N SER A 34 10.99 -0.79 11.26
CA SER A 34 11.11 -2.15 10.73
C SER A 34 12.04 -3.08 11.55
N PRO A 35 13.22 -2.67 12.04
CA PRO A 35 14.09 -3.52 12.85
C PRO A 35 13.48 -3.84 14.22
N LEU A 36 12.78 -2.87 14.81
CA LEU A 36 12.08 -3.01 16.08
C LEU A 36 10.87 -3.94 15.97
N ILE A 37 10.05 -3.77 14.93
CA ILE A 37 8.88 -4.64 14.64
C ILE A 37 9.34 -6.09 14.50
N ALA A 38 10.36 -6.33 13.67
CA ALA A 38 10.94 -7.65 13.49
C ALA A 38 11.52 -8.20 14.80
N GLY A 39 12.21 -7.37 15.60
CA GLY A 39 12.76 -7.76 16.90
C GLY A 39 11.68 -8.22 17.89
N ILE A 40 10.60 -7.45 18.05
CA ILE A 40 9.45 -7.81 18.90
C ILE A 40 8.83 -9.12 18.43
N SER A 41 8.65 -9.27 17.11
CA SER A 41 8.14 -10.49 16.50
C SER A 41 9.02 -11.71 16.80
N MET A 42 10.34 -11.56 16.79
CA MET A 42 11.27 -12.64 17.16
C MET A 42 11.18 -13.00 18.66
N VAL A 43 11.13 -12.01 19.54
CA VAL A 43 11.07 -12.21 21.01
C VAL A 43 9.76 -12.86 21.45
N THR A 44 8.65 -12.45 20.84
CA THR A 44 7.31 -12.98 21.15
C THR A 44 7.01 -14.31 20.46
N GLY A 45 7.81 -14.72 19.47
CA GLY A 45 7.54 -15.88 18.62
C GLY A 45 6.37 -15.69 17.65
N SER A 46 5.70 -14.53 17.67
CA SER A 46 4.57 -14.21 16.79
C SER A 46 5.05 -13.61 15.48
N ASN A 47 4.50 -14.03 14.35
CA ASN A 47 4.72 -13.38 13.04
C ASN A 47 3.85 -12.13 12.84
N GLN A 48 3.18 -11.65 13.90
CA GLN A 48 2.44 -10.40 13.92
C GLN A 48 2.76 -9.59 15.17
N VAL A 49 2.74 -8.27 15.02
CA VAL A 49 2.86 -7.31 16.13
C VAL A 49 1.67 -6.37 16.06
N LEU A 50 0.57 -6.75 16.72
CA LEU A 50 -0.75 -6.12 16.51
C LEU A 50 -0.78 -4.63 16.81
N TRP A 51 -0.07 -4.17 17.85
CA TRP A 51 -0.03 -2.75 18.20
C TRP A 51 0.78 -1.90 17.21
N LEU A 52 1.66 -2.52 16.39
CA LEU A 52 2.40 -1.86 15.30
C LEU A 52 1.83 -2.20 13.91
N ARG A 53 0.64 -2.80 13.83
CA ARG A 53 0.04 -3.28 12.56
C ARG A 53 -0.06 -2.22 11.47
N TRP A 54 -0.22 -0.96 11.86
CA TRP A 54 -0.30 0.16 10.91
C TRP A 54 0.95 0.31 10.04
N PHE A 55 2.11 -0.18 10.49
CA PHE A 55 3.40 0.04 9.84
C PHE A 55 3.84 -1.09 8.89
N TYR A 56 3.06 -2.16 8.76
CA TYR A 56 3.35 -3.25 7.82
C TYR A 56 2.08 -3.67 7.04
N THR A 57 2.14 -4.83 6.37
CA THR A 57 1.05 -5.41 5.57
C THR A 57 -0.22 -5.63 6.39
N HIS A 58 -1.37 -5.47 5.73
CA HIS A 58 -2.67 -5.85 6.29
C HIS A 58 -3.18 -7.20 5.78
N ASP A 59 -2.59 -7.65 4.68
CA ASP A 59 -2.95 -8.80 3.86
C ASP A 59 -2.00 -9.99 4.04
N ALA A 60 -0.94 -9.81 4.83
CA ALA A 60 0.06 -10.84 5.10
C ALA A 60 0.70 -10.62 6.48
N SER A 61 1.25 -11.70 7.05
CA SER A 61 2.05 -11.63 8.27
C SER A 61 3.42 -10.98 8.00
N LEU A 62 4.26 -10.84 9.03
CA LEU A 62 5.66 -10.43 8.85
C LEU A 62 6.48 -11.45 8.06
N ASP A 63 6.00 -12.69 7.95
CA ASP A 63 6.58 -13.75 7.13
C ASP A 63 6.02 -13.77 5.71
N GLY A 64 5.25 -12.75 5.31
CA GLY A 64 4.59 -12.71 4.00
C GLY A 64 5.53 -12.91 2.81
N GLY A 65 6.79 -12.51 2.90
CA GLY A 65 7.79 -12.77 1.86
C GLY A 65 8.14 -14.25 1.72
N ILE A 66 8.14 -14.99 2.84
CA ILE A 66 8.29 -16.45 2.86
C ILE A 66 6.99 -17.12 2.37
N GLU A 67 5.84 -16.71 2.91
CA GLU A 67 4.51 -17.26 2.58
C GLU A 67 4.18 -17.12 1.10
N GLN A 68 4.65 -16.04 0.47
CA GLN A 68 4.44 -15.75 -0.95
C GLN A 68 5.60 -16.20 -1.85
N ALA A 69 6.57 -16.95 -1.31
CA ALA A 69 7.76 -17.42 -2.02
C ALA A 69 8.47 -16.30 -2.82
N HIS A 70 8.62 -15.12 -2.20
CA HIS A 70 9.22 -13.97 -2.84
C HIS A 70 10.73 -14.20 -3.05
N ASP A 71 11.26 -13.84 -4.23
CA ASP A 71 12.66 -14.06 -4.56
C ASP A 71 13.60 -13.50 -3.49
N GLY A 72 14.55 -14.34 -3.05
CA GLY A 72 15.51 -14.00 -1.99
C GLY A 72 15.05 -14.32 -0.57
N TYR A 73 13.82 -14.80 -0.38
CA TYR A 73 13.36 -15.28 0.92
C TYR A 73 13.64 -16.78 1.10
N ASP A 74 14.20 -17.15 2.26
CA ASP A 74 14.47 -18.53 2.66
C ASP A 74 13.39 -19.04 3.61
N PRO A 75 12.62 -20.08 3.22
CA PRO A 75 11.57 -20.66 4.05
C PRO A 75 12.09 -21.34 5.33
N ASN A 76 13.37 -21.66 5.40
CA ASN A 76 14.00 -22.31 6.55
C ASN A 76 14.74 -21.32 7.46
N ALA A 77 14.61 -20.03 7.22
CA ALA A 77 15.35 -19.03 7.97
C ALA A 77 15.00 -19.02 9.46
N LYS A 78 16.04 -18.83 10.27
CA LYS A 78 15.95 -18.74 11.74
C LYS A 78 16.86 -17.62 12.25
N GLY A 79 16.66 -17.22 13.49
CA GLY A 79 17.49 -16.22 14.17
C GLY A 79 17.61 -14.92 13.36
N LEU A 80 18.85 -14.44 13.19
CA LEU A 80 19.13 -13.18 12.48
C LEU A 80 18.64 -13.18 11.02
N LYS A 81 18.67 -14.34 10.35
CA LYS A 81 18.19 -14.46 8.96
C LYS A 81 16.68 -14.23 8.87
N LEU A 82 15.91 -14.82 9.79
CA LEU A 82 14.47 -14.60 9.86
C LEU A 82 14.14 -13.15 10.23
N TRP A 83 14.85 -12.60 11.22
CA TRP A 83 14.71 -11.20 11.59
C TRP A 83 14.92 -10.27 10.39
N TRP A 84 16.00 -10.47 9.64
CA TRP A 84 16.30 -9.64 8.48
C TRP A 84 15.25 -9.76 7.37
N GLN A 85 14.74 -10.95 7.10
CA GLN A 85 13.64 -11.13 6.15
C GLN A 85 12.37 -10.38 6.58
N ARG A 86 12.01 -10.41 7.86
CA ARG A 86 10.89 -9.64 8.40
C ARG A 86 11.12 -8.12 8.25
N VAL A 87 12.35 -7.65 8.50
CA VAL A 87 12.74 -6.24 8.24
C VAL A 87 12.54 -5.89 6.76
N CYS A 88 13.08 -6.71 5.85
CA CYS A 88 12.94 -6.52 4.41
C CYS A 88 11.47 -6.54 3.96
N TRP A 89 10.64 -7.38 4.59
CA TRP A 89 9.22 -7.47 4.26
C TRP A 89 8.47 -6.19 4.62
N VAL A 90 8.69 -5.66 5.84
CA VAL A 90 8.16 -4.35 6.26
C VAL A 90 8.65 -3.25 5.30
N CYS A 91 9.93 -3.25 4.94
CA CYS A 91 10.48 -2.25 4.03
C CYS A 91 9.95 -2.33 2.60
N ARG A 92 9.56 -3.51 2.14
CA ARG A 92 8.92 -3.73 0.83
C ARG A 92 7.49 -3.20 0.82
N ASN A 93 6.76 -3.37 1.92
CA ASN A 93 5.35 -3.02 2.07
C ASN A 93 5.10 -2.06 3.25
N PRO A 94 5.81 -0.91 3.30
CA PRO A 94 5.80 -0.05 4.47
C PRO A 94 4.44 0.60 4.61
N ALA A 95 3.92 0.62 5.84
CA ALA A 95 2.66 1.27 6.20
C ALA A 95 1.43 0.87 5.35
N SER A 96 1.47 -0.31 4.70
CA SER A 96 0.38 -0.73 3.81
C SER A 96 -0.96 -0.84 4.54
N SER A 97 -0.97 -1.29 5.79
CA SER A 97 -2.17 -1.30 6.63
C SER A 97 -2.70 0.11 6.92
N PHE A 98 -1.83 1.09 7.16
CA PHE A 98 -2.24 2.47 7.35
C PHE A 98 -2.85 3.05 6.06
N ASP A 99 -2.17 2.84 4.92
CA ASP A 99 -2.65 3.26 3.61
C ASP A 99 -4.01 2.64 3.23
N ALA A 100 -4.28 1.42 3.70
CA ALA A 100 -5.50 0.67 3.41
C ALA A 100 -6.68 1.09 4.30
N TYR A 101 -6.47 1.16 5.61
CA TYR A 101 -7.57 1.33 6.57
C TYR A 101 -7.75 2.77 7.05
N VAL A 102 -6.70 3.59 7.03
CA VAL A 102 -6.79 4.99 7.50
C VAL A 102 -7.00 5.93 6.31
N LEU A 103 -6.26 5.73 5.22
CA LEU A 103 -6.29 6.60 4.04
C LEU A 103 -6.96 5.97 2.81
N GLY A 104 -7.33 4.70 2.91
CA GLY A 104 -7.91 3.92 1.83
C GLY A 104 -9.43 3.93 1.84
N TYR A 105 -10.00 3.19 0.87
CA TYR A 105 -11.45 3.04 0.73
C TYR A 105 -11.83 1.58 0.49
N PRO A 106 -13.01 1.13 0.98
CA PRO A 106 -13.55 -0.16 0.63
C PRO A 106 -13.87 -0.24 -0.86
N ALA A 107 -13.56 -1.38 -1.47
CA ALA A 107 -13.81 -1.65 -2.88
C ALA A 107 -15.21 -2.24 -3.14
N ASP A 108 -15.89 -2.75 -2.11
CA ASP A 108 -17.24 -3.30 -2.25
C ASP A 108 -18.18 -2.30 -2.95
N GLY A 109 -18.88 -2.77 -3.98
CA GLY A 109 -19.80 -1.97 -4.79
C GLY A 109 -19.18 -0.80 -5.56
N SER A 110 -17.84 -0.74 -5.65
CA SER A 110 -17.15 0.30 -6.42
C SER A 110 -17.07 -0.07 -7.90
N LYS A 111 -17.03 0.94 -8.78
CA LYS A 111 -16.95 0.75 -10.23
C LYS A 111 -15.95 1.72 -10.84
N VAL A 112 -15.17 1.22 -11.81
CA VAL A 112 -14.32 2.08 -12.64
C VAL A 112 -15.24 2.83 -13.61
N ILE A 113 -15.28 4.16 -13.51
CA ILE A 113 -16.11 5.03 -14.38
C ILE A 113 -15.29 5.70 -15.48
N PHE A 114 -13.97 5.63 -15.36
CA PHE A 114 -13.05 6.13 -16.37
C PHE A 114 -11.74 5.37 -16.26
N GLU A 115 -11.22 4.93 -17.39
CA GLU A 115 -9.87 4.40 -17.51
C GLU A 115 -9.22 4.90 -18.80
N SER A 116 -7.90 5.04 -18.80
CA SER A 116 -7.16 5.37 -20.00
C SER A 116 -5.70 4.94 -19.90
N GLY A 117 -5.20 4.36 -21.01
CA GLY A 117 -3.84 3.87 -21.15
C GLY A 117 -3.75 2.36 -20.96
N VAL A 118 -2.53 1.86 -20.77
CA VAL A 118 -2.23 0.43 -20.62
C VAL A 118 -2.01 0.12 -19.15
N SER A 119 -2.79 -0.82 -18.60
CA SER A 119 -2.70 -1.26 -17.21
C SER A 119 -1.46 -2.15 -16.96
N TYR A 120 -1.04 -2.95 -17.94
CA TYR A 120 0.13 -3.81 -17.83
C TYR A 120 0.89 -4.03 -19.17
N PRO A 121 2.24 -3.84 -19.20
CA PRO A 121 3.01 -3.11 -18.21
C PRO A 121 2.53 -1.66 -18.15
N PRO A 122 2.40 -1.05 -16.96
CA PRO A 122 1.74 0.24 -16.81
C PRO A 122 2.58 1.37 -17.37
N VAL A 123 2.33 1.73 -18.63
CA VAL A 123 3.06 2.80 -19.32
C VAL A 123 2.45 4.17 -19.02
N ARG A 124 1.15 4.32 -18.77
CA ARG A 124 0.47 5.60 -18.41
C ARG A 124 -1.00 5.28 -18.12
N TYR A 125 -1.27 4.66 -16.97
CA TYR A 125 -2.61 4.22 -16.63
C TYR A 125 -3.30 5.21 -15.71
N TRP A 126 -4.42 5.77 -16.14
CA TRP A 126 -5.31 6.58 -15.33
C TRP A 126 -6.59 5.82 -15.04
N ALA A 127 -7.10 5.93 -13.83
CA ALA A 127 -8.41 5.43 -13.45
C ALA A 127 -9.17 6.46 -12.59
N VAL A 128 -10.48 6.51 -12.73
CA VAL A 128 -11.39 7.08 -11.74
C VAL A 128 -12.37 6.01 -11.32
N ILE A 129 -12.45 5.79 -10.02
CA ILE A 129 -13.34 4.81 -9.40
C ILE A 129 -14.42 5.58 -8.66
N GLU A 130 -15.68 5.25 -8.93
CA GLU A 130 -16.82 5.66 -8.12
C GLU A 130 -17.07 4.59 -7.06
N LEU A 131 -16.91 4.96 -5.80
CA LEU A 131 -17.17 4.12 -4.64
C LEU A 131 -18.68 3.93 -4.47
N LYS A 132 -19.08 2.90 -3.72
CA LYS A 132 -20.49 2.65 -3.35
C LYS A 132 -21.18 3.87 -2.69
N SER A 133 -20.41 4.72 -2.00
CA SER A 133 -20.89 5.96 -1.40
C SER A 133 -21.15 7.11 -2.40
N GLY A 134 -20.86 6.91 -3.69
CA GLY A 134 -20.86 7.96 -4.71
C GLY A 134 -19.62 8.84 -4.73
N ARG A 135 -18.72 8.71 -3.73
CA ARG A 135 -17.42 9.40 -3.74
C ARG A 135 -16.55 8.84 -4.87
N ARG A 136 -15.78 9.72 -5.51
CA ARG A 136 -14.86 9.34 -6.58
C ARG A 136 -13.41 9.53 -6.17
N ILE A 137 -12.58 8.54 -6.50
CA ILE A 137 -11.13 8.55 -6.26
C ILE A 137 -10.40 8.37 -7.58
N PHE A 138 -9.25 9.04 -7.72
CA PHE A 138 -8.39 8.87 -8.89
C PHE A 138 -7.21 7.97 -8.58
N GLY A 139 -6.72 7.28 -9.61
CA GLY A 139 -5.47 6.54 -9.56
C GLY A 139 -4.65 6.81 -10.82
N TYR A 140 -3.34 6.89 -10.66
CA TYR A 140 -2.40 6.98 -11.76
C TYR A 140 -1.19 6.07 -11.52
N ARG A 141 -0.77 5.36 -12.57
CA ARG A 141 0.42 4.52 -12.56
C ARG A 141 1.26 4.75 -13.83
N HIS A 142 2.55 4.97 -13.65
CA HIS A 142 3.52 5.14 -14.74
C HIS A 142 4.86 4.51 -14.38
N LYS A 143 5.27 3.45 -15.08
CA LYS A 143 6.59 2.81 -14.92
C LYS A 143 6.92 2.50 -13.45
N GLY A 144 5.95 2.01 -12.69
CA GLY A 144 6.10 1.70 -11.26
C GLY A 144 5.84 2.87 -10.29
N ILE A 145 5.79 4.10 -10.78
CA ILE A 145 5.41 5.28 -9.99
C ILE A 145 3.89 5.34 -9.87
N TRP A 146 3.39 5.63 -8.67
CA TRP A 146 1.97 5.73 -8.36
C TRP A 146 1.60 7.10 -7.82
N TRP A 147 0.40 7.54 -8.17
CA TRP A 147 -0.25 8.72 -7.60
C TRP A 147 -1.73 8.42 -7.38
N GLY A 148 -2.32 9.01 -6.34
CA GLY A 148 -3.70 8.75 -5.96
C GLY A 148 -3.86 7.40 -5.28
N TRP A 149 -4.96 6.71 -5.58
CA TRP A 149 -5.28 5.40 -5.03
C TRP A 149 -4.97 4.30 -6.04
N LYS A 150 -4.64 3.09 -5.55
CA LYS A 150 -4.55 1.92 -6.42
C LYS A 150 -5.88 1.70 -7.13
N HIS A 151 -5.82 1.34 -8.40
CA HIS A 151 -7.02 0.95 -9.16
C HIS A 151 -7.41 -0.51 -8.91
N GLU A 152 -6.45 -1.33 -8.52
CA GLU A 152 -6.63 -2.71 -8.06
C GLU A 152 -6.64 -2.73 -6.53
N PRO A 153 -7.76 -3.10 -5.89
CA PRO A 153 -7.81 -3.24 -4.46
C PRO A 153 -6.96 -4.44 -4.01
N ILE A 154 -6.41 -4.38 -2.80
CA ILE A 154 -5.80 -5.53 -2.12
C ILE A 154 -6.68 -5.81 -0.92
N GLU A 155 -7.08 -7.08 -0.72
CA GLU A 155 -8.01 -7.47 0.34
C GLU A 155 -9.26 -6.56 0.40
N GLY A 156 -9.81 -6.22 -0.77
CA GLY A 156 -10.99 -5.38 -0.87
C GLY A 156 -10.78 -3.90 -0.52
N LEU A 157 -9.54 -3.41 -0.42
CA LEU A 157 -9.23 -2.02 -0.08
C LEU A 157 -8.41 -1.30 -1.17
N TYR A 158 -8.90 -0.13 -1.59
CA TYR A 158 -8.14 0.82 -2.39
C TYR A 158 -7.18 1.59 -1.50
N GLN A 159 -5.91 1.22 -1.54
CA GLN A 159 -4.84 1.92 -0.82
C GLN A 159 -4.45 3.21 -1.53
N ILE A 160 -4.24 4.28 -0.75
CA ILE A 160 -3.48 5.43 -1.27
C ILE A 160 -2.06 4.98 -1.61
N LYS A 161 -1.45 5.61 -2.62
CA LYS A 161 -0.03 5.39 -2.95
C LYS A 161 0.67 6.72 -3.10
N ALA A 162 1.57 6.95 -2.15
CA ALA A 162 2.55 8.01 -2.17
C ALA A 162 3.82 7.46 -1.50
N LYS A 163 4.86 7.18 -2.29
CA LYS A 163 6.17 6.79 -1.76
C LYS A 163 7.10 8.01 -1.80
N PRO A 164 7.98 8.19 -0.80
CA PRO A 164 8.86 9.35 -0.74
C PRO A 164 9.95 9.38 -1.83
N PHE A 165 10.10 8.31 -2.62
CA PHE A 165 11.01 8.19 -3.76
C PHE A 165 10.65 6.99 -4.63
#